data_AF-A0A930ZIW6-F1
#
_entry.id   AF-A0A930ZIW6-F1
#
_cell.length_a   1.000
_cell.length_b   1.000
_cell.length_c   1.000
_cell.angle_alpha   90.00
_cell.angle_beta   90.00
_cell.angle_gamma   90.00
#
_symmetry.space_group_name_H-M   'P 1'
#
loop_
_entity.id
_entity.type
_entity.pdbx_description
1 polymer ?
#
loop_
_entity_poly.entity_id
_entity_poly.type
_entity_poly.pdbx_seq_one_letter_code
_entity_poly.pdbx_strand_id
1 'polypeptide(L)' 'MGVYSEDLRTRVVAAVKAGRGSYRELGELSELDKNTIGVWVKLERETGGVSPQKCGRKA' A
#
# COMPACT_ATOMS: atom_id res chain seq x y z
N MET A 1 10.75 -1.68 -10.41
CA MET A 1 10.18 -0.94 -9.26
C MET A 1 10.71 -1.58 -8.00
N GLY A 2 11.38 -0.80 -7.15
CA GLY A 2 12.02 -1.30 -5.92
C GLY A 2 11.01 -1.96 -4.99
N VAL A 3 11.45 -3.00 -4.30
CA VAL A 3 10.63 -3.73 -3.34
C VAL A 3 10.38 -2.81 -2.14
N TYR A 4 9.24 -2.12 -2.10
CA TYR A 4 8.82 -1.43 -0.88
C TYR A 4 8.74 -2.48 0.24
N SER A 5 9.47 -2.26 1.34
CA SER A 5 9.47 -3.16 2.50
C SER A 5 8.05 -3.41 2.98
N GLU A 6 7.73 -4.67 3.32
CA GLU A 6 6.39 -5.05 3.82
C GLU A 6 5.99 -4.24 5.07
N ASP A 7 6.97 -3.85 5.87
CA ASP A 7 6.80 -3.00 7.04
C ASP A 7 6.20 -1.63 6.68
N LEU A 8 6.72 -1.00 5.63
CA LEU A 8 6.19 0.28 5.12
C LEU A 8 4.74 0.13 4.66
N ARG A 9 4.45 -0.95 3.92
CA ARG A 9 3.10 -1.20 3.40
C ARG A 9 2.10 -1.42 4.51
N THR A 10 2.47 -2.25 5.47
CA THR A 10 1.64 -2.58 6.63
C THR A 10 1.38 -1.33 7.45
N ARG A 11 2.40 -0.50 7.68
CA ARG A 11 2.26 0.76 8.43
C ARG A 11 1.33 1.76 7.73
N VAL A 12 1.47 1.91 6.41
CA VAL A 12 0.63 2.82 5.62
C VAL A 12 -0.82 2.33 5.61
N VAL A 13 -1.06 1.04 5.35
CA VAL A 13 -2.41 0.47 5.34
C VAL A 13 -3.05 0.52 6.73
N ALA A 14 -2.30 0.24 7.80
CA ALA A 14 -2.77 0.38 9.17
C ALA A 14 -3.13 1.85 9.49
N ALA A 15 -2.36 2.82 9.00
CA ALA A 15 -2.67 4.24 9.16
C ALA A 15 -3.95 4.64 8.41
N VAL A 16 -4.18 4.13 7.20
CA VAL A 16 -5.45 4.32 6.47
C VAL A 16 -6.61 3.71 7.25
N LYS A 17 -6.46 2.48 7.73
CA LYS A 17 -7.51 1.74 8.47
C LYS A 17 -7.86 2.39 9.81
N ALA A 18 -6.86 2.99 10.47
CA ALA A 18 -7.03 3.78 11.68
C ALA A 18 -7.62 5.18 11.43
N GLY A 19 -7.82 5.58 10.16
CA GLY A 19 -8.32 6.92 9.81
C GLY A 19 -7.32 8.04 10.15
N ARG A 20 -6.02 7.74 10.26
CA ARG A 20 -4.96 8.71 10.62
C ARG A 20 -4.64 9.72 9.52
N GLY A 21 -5.25 9.61 8.35
CA GLY A 21 -5.06 10.54 7.25
C GLY A 21 -5.71 10.06 5.96
N SER A 22 -5.80 10.95 4.98
CA SER A 22 -6.20 10.60 3.61
C SER A 22 -5.06 9.92 2.86
N TYR A 23 -5.39 9.18 1.79
CA TYR A 23 -4.40 8.55 0.89
C TYR A 23 -3.32 9.54 0.41
N ARG A 24 -3.67 10.81 0.24
CA ARG A 24 -2.75 11.86 -0.18
C ARG A 24 -1.73 12.20 0.91
N GLU A 25 -2.18 12.50 2.13
CA GLU A 25 -1.30 12.81 3.27
C GLU A 25 -0.32 11.68 3.56
N LEU A 26 -0.81 10.43 3.56
CA LEU A 26 0.03 9.25 3.80
C LEU A 26 1.02 9.00 2.65
N GLY A 27 0.62 9.38 1.43
CA GLY A 27 1.47 9.37 0.25
C GLY A 27 2.60 10.38 0.37
N GLU A 28 2.29 11.62 0.74
CA GLU A 28 3.29 12.69 0.93
C GLU A 28 4.27 12.35 2.07
N LEU A 29 3.81 11.76 3.17
CA LEU A 29 4.65 11.34 4.30
C LEU A 29 5.57 10.15 3.99
N SER A 30 5.16 9.29 3.06
CA SER A 30 5.89 8.05 2.74
C SER A 30 6.58 8.09 1.37
N GLU A 31 6.52 9.23 0.68
CA GLU A 31 6.96 9.40 -0.71
C GLU A 31 6.30 8.38 -1.65
N LEU A 32 5.02 8.08 -1.40
CA LEU A 32 4.22 7.12 -2.15
C LEU A 32 3.14 7.80 -2.96
N ASP A 33 2.86 7.23 -4.13
CA ASP A 33 1.74 7.67 -4.93
C ASP A 33 0.41 7.25 -4.27
N LYS A 34 -0.59 8.15 -4.28
CA LYS A 34 -1.94 7.85 -3.76
C LYS A 34 -2.53 6.59 -4.38
N ASN A 35 -2.19 6.31 -5.64
CA ASN A 35 -2.64 5.12 -6.33
C ASN A 35 -2.02 3.84 -5.73
N THR A 36 -0.74 3.88 -5.37
CA THR A 36 -0.05 2.76 -4.70
C THR A 36 -0.71 2.42 -3.37
N ILE A 37 -1.08 3.42 -2.60
CA ILE A 37 -1.76 3.21 -1.31
C ILE A 37 -3.15 2.60 -1.52
N GLY A 38 -3.91 3.12 -2.50
CA GLY A 38 -5.21 2.55 -2.87
C GLY A 38 -5.11 1.07 -3.28
N VAL A 39 -4.08 0.71 -4.04
CA VAL A 39 -3.79 -0.69 -4.41
C VAL A 39 -3.50 -1.55 -3.18
N TRP A 40 -2.70 -1.08 -2.22
CA TRP A 40 -2.39 -1.85 -1.01
C TRP A 40 -3.60 -2.05 -0.10
N VAL A 41 -4.44 -1.03 0.06
CA VAL A 41 -5.68 -1.14 0.86
C VAL A 41 -6.67 -2.08 0.19
N LYS A 42 -6.77 -2.02 -1.15
CA LYS A 42 -7.59 -2.96 -1.92
C LYS A 42 -7.08 -4.40 -1.76
N LEU A 43 -5.77 -4.62 -1.88
CA LEU A 43 -5.14 -5.92 -1.68
C LEU A 43 -5.35 -6.46 -0.25
N GLU A 44 -5.22 -5.64 0.79
CA GLU A 44 -5.51 -6.05 2.18
C GLU A 44 -6.96 -6.51 2.30
N ARG A 45 -7.89 -5.79 1.68
CA ARG A 45 -9.31 -6.13 1.73
C ARG A 45 -9.66 -7.40 0.96
N GLU A 46 -9.01 -7.64 -0.18
CA GLU A 46 -9.28 -8.80 -1.06
C GLU A 46 -8.56 -10.07 -0.59
N THR A 47 -7.34 -9.95 -0.06
CA THR A 47 -6.46 -11.08 0.23
C THR A 47 -6.07 -11.22 1.70
N GLY A 48 -6.36 -10.21 2.52
CA GLY A 48 -5.85 -10.11 3.90
C GLY A 48 -4.37 -9.71 3.99
N GLY A 49 -3.71 -9.42 2.86
CA GLY A 49 -2.28 -9.11 2.80
C GLY A 49 -1.95 -7.86 1.98
N VAL A 50 -0.89 -7.17 2.36
CA VAL A 50 -0.32 -5.99 1.66
C VAL A 50 0.89 -6.36 0.77
N SER A 51 1.25 -7.63 0.80
CA SER A 51 2.34 -8.17 0.00
C SER A 51 1.94 -8.13 -1.47
N PRO A 52 2.87 -7.78 -2.39
CA PRO A 52 2.50 -7.73 -3.80
C PRO A 52 2.17 -9.18 -4.20
N GLN A 53 0.93 -9.43 -4.62
CA GLN A 53 0.67 -10.57 -5.49
C GLN A 53 1.71 -10.46 -6.59
N LYS A 54 2.55 -11.49 -6.76
CA LYS A 54 3.53 -11.53 -7.86
C LYS A 54 2.73 -11.20 -9.13
N CYS A 55 2.80 -9.94 -9.57
CA CYS A 55 2.26 -9.55 -10.85
C CYS A 55 3.21 -10.25 -11.81
N GLY A 56 2.81 -11.46 -12.20
CA GLY A 56 3.48 -12.22 -13.23
C GLY A 56 3.64 -11.27 -14.39
N ARG A 57 4.89 -10.90 -14.66
CA ARG A 57 5.29 -10.26 -15.90
C ARG A 57 4.70 -11.15 -17.00
N LYS A 58 3.61 -10.72 -17.65
CA LYS A 58 3.28 -11.26 -18.97
C LYS A 58 4.41 -10.78 -19.87
N ALA A 59 5.40 -11.64 -20.05
CA ALA A 59 6.28 -11.63 -21.21
C ALA A 59 5.54 -12.31 -22.37
#